data_AF-A0A8X9A8Z2-F1
#
_entry.id   AF-A0A8X9A8Z2-F1
#
_cell.length_a   1.000
_cell.length_b   1.000
_cell.length_c   1.000
_cell.angle_alpha   90.00
_cell.angle_beta   90.00
_cell.angle_gamma   90.00
#
_symmetry.space_group_name_H-M   'P 1'
#
loop_
_entity.id
_entity.type
_entity.pdbx_description
1 polymer ?
#
loop_
_entity_poly.entity_id
_entity_poly.type
_entity_poly.pdbx_seq_one_letter_code
_entity_poly.pdbx_strand_id
1 'polypeptide(L)'
;MAEEPQTHPIHPPEEATPPPPTAEETKTPPPQLREPISEPPLASLSLDLHQEPLPPPPTAAQESPLTIVGKDSPLPPPPPESPPSTTTTNATASQPPQSLGSFKEESNRASDLPPSQLKSLHEFKSLVQESISAAEEEVSIWGIPLLKDDRSDVVLLKFLRARDFKVKESLSMLKNTLKWRKDFGVDELLKEDLGDDLEKVVFMHGFDKEGHPVCYNVYGEFQNKELYAKTFGDEEKRQRFLRWRIQFLERSIRKLDFNPGGINTIFQVSDLRNSPGPGKRELRIATKQALVILQDNYPEFVTKQVLSCKSVFLVAKHAIMRDEYRNVAGDFVSKIWSLGATFGKKRAMRVECETKCKCVLGVLKLVFINVPWWYLAFYTMMGPFLTQRTKSKFVFTGPSKTPETLFKYITPEQVPTQYGGLSVDFCECNPEFTVEDPATEITIKPATKQIVEILVNEKCTLCWELRVVGWEVSYSAEYVPNDGQGYTVIVHKTRKMLPTDEPVVLGSFNVTELGKILLTVDNPTTKKKRLVYRFKVL
;
A
#
# COMPACT_ATOMS: atom_id res chain seq x y z
N MET A 1 52.13 -39.70 2.78
CA MET A 1 52.14 -40.66 1.66
C MET A 1 51.03 -40.23 0.73
N ALA A 2 51.26 -40.18 -0.58
CA ALA A 2 50.25 -39.72 -1.53
C ALA A 2 49.17 -40.78 -1.73
N GLU A 3 47.91 -40.34 -1.83
CA GLU A 3 46.76 -41.20 -2.10
C GLU A 3 46.47 -41.20 -3.62
N GLU A 4 46.30 -42.37 -4.21
CA GLU A 4 45.96 -42.50 -5.64
C GLU A 4 44.50 -42.08 -5.90
N PRO A 5 44.21 -41.40 -7.03
CA PRO A 5 42.85 -41.06 -7.41
C PRO A 5 42.12 -42.27 -8.01
N GLN A 6 40.98 -42.64 -7.43
CA GLN A 6 40.13 -43.71 -7.96
C GLN A 6 39.42 -43.28 -9.27
N THR A 7 39.55 -44.10 -10.31
CA THR A 7 38.88 -43.91 -11.59
C THR A 7 37.46 -44.50 -11.58
N HIS A 8 36.44 -43.66 -11.79
CA HIS A 8 35.07 -44.14 -12.02
C HIS A 8 34.88 -44.67 -13.46
N PRO A 9 34.08 -45.74 -13.67
CA PRO A 9 33.81 -46.26 -15.02
C PRO A 9 32.94 -45.33 -15.86
N ILE A 10 33.28 -45.19 -17.14
CA ILE A 10 32.50 -44.45 -18.14
C ILE A 10 31.36 -45.35 -18.63
N HIS A 11 30.10 -44.90 -18.47
CA HIS A 11 28.95 -45.51 -19.13
C HIS A 11 28.91 -45.15 -20.62
N PRO A 12 28.54 -46.07 -21.53
CA PRO A 12 28.33 -45.76 -22.95
C PRO A 12 27.07 -44.89 -23.13
N PRO A 13 26.99 -44.09 -24.22
CA PRO A 13 25.84 -43.23 -24.49
C PRO A 13 24.60 -44.04 -24.85
N GLU A 14 23.44 -43.61 -24.32
CA GLU A 14 22.15 -44.25 -24.54
C GLU A 14 21.58 -43.90 -25.93
N GLU A 15 21.04 -44.92 -26.62
CA GLU A 15 20.62 -44.84 -28.02
C GLU A 15 19.21 -44.22 -28.13
N ALA A 16 19.08 -43.12 -28.86
CA ALA A 16 17.83 -42.35 -28.92
C ALA A 16 16.74 -43.05 -29.77
N THR A 17 15.70 -43.58 -29.11
CA THR A 17 14.50 -44.10 -29.79
C THR A 17 13.66 -42.97 -30.42
N PRO A 18 13.17 -43.13 -31.66
CA PRO A 18 12.38 -42.10 -32.35
C PRO A 18 10.92 -42.02 -31.86
N PRO A 19 10.24 -40.87 -32.03
CA PRO A 19 8.83 -40.71 -31.67
C PRO A 19 7.88 -41.43 -32.65
N PRO A 20 6.68 -41.84 -32.21
CA PRO A 20 5.67 -42.46 -33.07
C PRO A 20 5.05 -41.46 -34.07
N PRO A 21 4.50 -41.94 -35.21
CA PRO A 21 4.18 -41.10 -36.36
C PRO A 21 2.91 -40.24 -36.20
N THR A 22 2.95 -39.08 -36.85
CA THR A 22 1.81 -38.17 -37.04
C THR A 22 0.74 -38.80 -37.94
N ALA A 23 -0.54 -38.68 -37.57
CA ALA A 23 -1.66 -39.07 -38.43
C ALA A 23 -2.12 -37.88 -39.29
N GLU A 24 -2.33 -38.10 -40.59
CA GLU A 24 -2.71 -37.07 -41.56
C GLU A 24 -4.14 -36.54 -41.40
N GLU A 25 -4.32 -35.27 -41.77
CA GLU A 25 -5.63 -34.64 -41.92
C GLU A 25 -6.44 -35.27 -43.08
N THR A 26 -7.76 -35.43 -42.90
CA THR A 26 -8.68 -35.67 -44.02
C THR A 26 -9.76 -34.58 -44.06
N LYS A 27 -9.81 -33.82 -45.15
CA LYS A 27 -10.79 -32.74 -45.39
C LYS A 27 -12.14 -33.27 -45.88
N THR A 28 -13.25 -32.70 -45.40
CA THR A 28 -14.55 -32.63 -46.12
C THR A 28 -15.42 -31.45 -45.57
N PRO A 29 -16.47 -30.98 -46.29
CA PRO A 29 -16.90 -29.57 -46.32
C PRO A 29 -18.09 -29.18 -45.40
N PRO A 30 -18.47 -27.88 -45.28
CA PRO A 30 -19.37 -27.39 -44.23
C PRO A 30 -20.88 -27.38 -44.63
N PRO A 31 -21.81 -27.58 -43.68
CA PRO A 31 -23.25 -27.35 -43.87
C PRO A 31 -23.72 -25.96 -43.38
N GLN A 32 -24.85 -25.50 -43.93
CA GLN A 32 -25.44 -24.16 -43.73
C GLN A 32 -26.47 -24.09 -42.57
N LEU A 33 -26.86 -22.84 -42.23
CA LEU A 33 -27.92 -22.49 -41.28
C LEU A 33 -29.27 -23.18 -41.58
N ARG A 34 -30.04 -23.46 -40.52
CA ARG A 34 -31.51 -23.50 -40.52
C ARG A 34 -32.09 -22.85 -39.26
N GLU A 35 -33.28 -22.29 -39.43
CA GLU A 35 -34.01 -21.44 -38.46
C GLU A 35 -34.77 -22.27 -37.40
N PRO A 36 -35.12 -21.67 -36.23
CA PRO A 36 -35.95 -22.32 -35.23
C PRO A 36 -37.46 -22.22 -35.55
N ILE A 37 -38.20 -23.24 -35.11
CA ILE A 37 -39.64 -23.44 -35.32
C ILE A 37 -40.48 -22.76 -34.22
N SER A 38 -41.66 -22.24 -34.56
CA SER A 38 -42.68 -21.67 -33.65
C SER A 38 -43.68 -22.76 -33.15
N GLU A 39 -44.73 -22.59 -32.34
CA GLU A 39 -45.58 -21.49 -31.82
C GLU A 39 -46.51 -22.16 -30.74
N PRO A 40 -47.68 -21.65 -30.26
CA PRO A 40 -48.25 -20.30 -30.18
C PRO A 40 -48.70 -19.98 -28.69
N PRO A 41 -49.83 -19.29 -28.32
CA PRO A 41 -49.73 -18.14 -27.41
C PRO A 41 -50.71 -18.13 -26.20
N LEU A 42 -50.67 -17.08 -25.35
CA LEU A 42 -51.86 -16.24 -25.11
C LEU A 42 -51.60 -14.94 -24.30
N ALA A 43 -52.37 -13.91 -24.67
CA ALA A 43 -52.91 -12.81 -23.85
C ALA A 43 -51.96 -11.76 -23.20
N SER A 44 -51.99 -10.58 -23.82
CA SER A 44 -51.51 -9.28 -23.35
C SER A 44 -52.34 -8.66 -22.21
N LEU A 45 -51.72 -7.79 -21.42
CA LEU A 45 -52.30 -6.50 -21.02
C LEU A 45 -51.18 -5.45 -20.91
N SER A 46 -51.44 -4.25 -21.43
CA SER A 46 -50.46 -3.20 -21.72
C SER A 46 -50.48 -2.04 -20.70
N LEU A 47 -49.37 -1.32 -20.60
CA LEU A 47 -49.32 0.09 -20.15
C LEU A 47 -48.00 0.75 -20.59
N ASP A 48 -48.09 2.00 -21.04
CA ASP A 48 -47.06 2.72 -21.80
C ASP A 48 -45.78 3.09 -21.03
N LEU A 49 -44.65 3.13 -21.76
CA LEU A 49 -43.50 3.97 -21.42
C LEU A 49 -43.39 5.11 -22.43
N HIS A 50 -43.49 6.35 -21.96
CA HIS A 50 -42.99 7.51 -22.70
C HIS A 50 -41.46 7.53 -22.67
N GLN A 51 -40.84 7.66 -23.84
CA GLN A 51 -39.40 7.93 -24.00
C GLN A 51 -39.16 9.44 -24.07
N GLU A 52 -38.36 9.97 -23.15
CA GLU A 52 -37.89 11.36 -23.20
C GLU A 52 -36.53 11.42 -23.93
N PRO A 53 -36.25 12.41 -24.81
CA PRO A 53 -35.02 12.44 -25.59
C PRO A 53 -33.81 12.95 -24.79
N LEU A 54 -32.61 12.43 -25.12
CA LEU A 54 -31.34 12.88 -24.55
C LEU A 54 -30.95 14.29 -25.06
N PRO A 55 -30.37 15.16 -24.20
CA PRO A 55 -29.88 16.47 -24.62
C PRO A 55 -28.52 16.38 -25.36
N PRO A 56 -28.24 17.28 -26.33
CA PRO A 56 -27.00 17.32 -27.09
C PRO A 56 -25.81 17.92 -26.31
N PRO A 57 -24.55 17.65 -26.73
CA PRO A 57 -23.36 18.16 -26.07
C PRO A 57 -23.09 19.66 -26.39
N PRO A 58 -22.41 20.40 -25.49
CA PRO A 58 -22.06 21.79 -25.74
C PRO A 58 -20.82 21.93 -26.66
N THR A 59 -20.98 22.70 -27.73
CA THR A 59 -19.91 23.04 -28.69
C THR A 59 -19.08 24.24 -28.21
N ALA A 60 -17.82 24.29 -28.62
CA ALA A 60 -16.90 25.39 -28.35
C ALA A 60 -17.32 26.72 -29.01
N ALA A 61 -16.97 27.84 -28.37
CA ALA A 61 -16.96 29.17 -28.99
C ALA A 61 -15.57 29.79 -28.81
N GLN A 62 -14.97 30.24 -29.92
CA GLN A 62 -13.84 31.17 -29.91
C GLN A 62 -14.38 32.59 -29.89
N GLU A 63 -13.75 33.51 -29.16
CA GLU A 63 -13.78 34.92 -29.52
C GLU A 63 -12.53 35.66 -29.01
N SER A 64 -12.06 36.62 -29.80
CA SER A 64 -10.86 37.44 -29.58
C SER A 64 -10.84 38.56 -30.63
N PRO A 65 -10.10 39.66 -30.45
CA PRO A 65 -9.76 40.39 -29.23
C PRO A 65 -10.21 41.87 -29.31
N LEU A 66 -10.14 42.65 -28.22
CA LEU A 66 -10.09 44.11 -28.32
C LEU A 66 -9.19 44.72 -27.24
N THR A 67 -8.40 45.73 -27.63
CA THR A 67 -7.45 46.49 -26.82
C THR A 67 -7.80 47.97 -26.94
N ILE A 68 -7.61 48.78 -25.89
CA ILE A 68 -7.02 50.15 -25.92
C ILE A 68 -7.11 50.83 -24.53
N VAL A 69 -5.94 51.24 -24.01
CA VAL A 69 -5.59 52.49 -23.29
C VAL A 69 -6.67 53.13 -22.36
N GLY A 70 -6.44 53.49 -21.08
CA GLY A 70 -5.23 53.57 -20.24
C GLY A 70 -4.88 55.02 -19.86
N LYS A 71 -4.77 55.37 -18.56
CA LYS A 71 -3.95 56.54 -18.10
C LYS A 71 -3.61 56.59 -16.59
N ASP A 72 -2.30 56.69 -16.34
CA ASP A 72 -1.49 57.40 -15.32
C ASP A 72 -1.84 57.47 -13.80
N SER A 73 -0.77 57.40 -13.01
CA SER A 73 -0.65 57.56 -11.54
C SER A 73 -0.21 59.01 -11.17
N PRO A 74 0.51 59.29 -10.06
CA PRO A 74 0.44 58.87 -8.64
C PRO A 74 0.38 60.09 -7.66
N LEU A 75 0.22 59.90 -6.34
CA LEU A 75 0.63 60.83 -5.25
C LEU A 75 0.50 60.13 -3.84
N PRO A 76 1.04 60.67 -2.71
CA PRO A 76 2.18 60.09 -1.99
C PRO A 76 1.83 59.44 -0.62
N PRO A 77 2.79 58.77 0.07
CA PRO A 77 2.54 58.09 1.34
C PRO A 77 2.68 59.00 2.59
N PRO A 78 1.95 58.73 3.69
CA PRO A 78 2.23 59.28 5.02
C PRO A 78 3.22 58.40 5.85
N PRO A 79 3.79 58.93 6.95
CA PRO A 79 4.96 58.38 7.65
C PRO A 79 4.63 57.32 8.74
N PRO A 80 5.65 56.66 9.33
CA PRO A 80 5.45 55.58 10.31
C PRO A 80 5.36 56.07 11.77
N GLU A 81 4.47 55.49 12.56
CA GLU A 81 4.45 55.61 14.02
C GLU A 81 4.32 54.25 14.72
N SER A 82 4.87 54.18 15.93
CA SER A 82 5.01 52.98 16.78
C SER A 82 3.84 52.87 17.80
N PRO A 83 3.65 51.74 18.51
CA PRO A 83 2.32 51.27 18.89
C PRO A 83 1.83 51.70 20.29
N PRO A 84 0.51 51.58 20.54
CA PRO A 84 -0.03 51.25 21.84
C PRO A 84 -0.54 49.80 21.91
N SER A 85 -0.34 49.16 23.06
CA SER A 85 -0.80 47.78 23.32
C SER A 85 -2.23 47.77 23.87
N THR A 86 -3.15 46.97 23.31
CA THR A 86 -3.96 46.02 24.12
C THR A 86 -4.81 45.04 23.28
N THR A 87 -4.74 43.78 23.71
CA THR A 87 -5.71 42.68 23.66
C THR A 87 -7.08 42.92 22.97
N THR A 88 -7.42 42.12 21.95
CA THR A 88 -8.55 41.15 21.97
C THR A 88 -8.57 40.27 20.71
N THR A 89 -8.92 38.99 20.93
CA THR A 89 -9.10 37.86 19.99
C THR A 89 -9.39 38.15 18.52
N ASN A 90 -8.74 37.39 17.62
CA ASN A 90 -9.32 37.08 16.30
C ASN A 90 -9.05 35.63 15.89
N ALA A 91 -10.05 35.00 15.26
CA ALA A 91 -10.05 33.58 14.92
C ALA A 91 -9.11 33.28 13.74
N THR A 92 -8.23 32.30 13.90
CA THR A 92 -7.39 31.78 12.81
C THR A 92 -8.04 30.56 12.18
N ALA A 93 -8.17 30.55 10.86
CA ALA A 93 -8.65 29.39 10.10
C ALA A 93 -7.76 28.16 10.38
N SER A 94 -8.36 27.11 10.94
CA SER A 94 -7.63 25.93 11.39
C SER A 94 -7.18 25.05 10.22
N GLN A 95 -5.88 25.06 9.94
CA GLN A 95 -5.27 23.98 9.18
C GLN A 95 -5.42 22.65 9.95
N PRO A 96 -5.61 21.51 9.25
CA PRO A 96 -5.68 20.22 9.92
C PRO A 96 -4.34 19.90 10.62
N PRO A 97 -4.35 19.42 11.87
CA PRO A 97 -3.14 19.26 12.66
C PRO A 97 -2.22 18.19 12.08
N GLN A 98 -1.05 18.60 11.59
CA GLN A 98 0.05 17.71 11.22
C GLN A 98 0.83 17.26 12.47
N SER A 99 0.20 16.53 13.39
CA SER A 99 0.94 15.93 14.50
C SER A 99 1.71 14.69 14.02
N LEU A 100 2.88 14.90 13.42
CA LEU A 100 3.92 13.87 13.29
C LEU A 100 4.49 13.54 14.68
N GLY A 101 3.71 12.79 15.47
CA GLY A 101 4.29 12.01 16.55
C GLY A 101 5.02 10.82 15.94
N SER A 102 6.34 10.72 16.16
CA SER A 102 7.06 9.47 15.88
C SER A 102 6.44 8.37 16.74
N PHE A 103 5.89 7.33 16.11
CA PHE A 103 5.40 6.17 16.83
C PHE A 103 6.61 5.29 17.12
N LYS A 104 7.03 5.22 18.38
CA LYS A 104 8.09 4.31 18.81
C LYS A 104 7.46 2.94 19.08
N GLU A 105 8.01 1.88 18.50
CA GLU A 105 7.59 0.50 18.80
C GLU A 105 7.83 0.16 20.29
N GLU A 106 6.95 -0.67 20.86
CA GLU A 106 7.12 -1.16 22.24
C GLU A 106 8.12 -2.33 22.25
N SER A 107 9.25 -2.18 22.94
CA SER A 107 10.33 -3.19 22.99
C SER A 107 9.79 -4.59 23.31
N ASN A 108 10.15 -5.56 22.48
CA ASN A 108 9.83 -6.98 22.62
C ASN A 108 10.73 -7.72 23.62
N ARG A 109 11.72 -7.05 24.24
CA ARG A 109 12.63 -7.65 25.22
C ARG A 109 12.02 -7.60 26.62
N ALA A 110 11.97 -8.74 27.31
CA ALA A 110 11.47 -8.81 28.68
C ALA A 110 12.24 -7.91 29.66
N SER A 111 13.54 -7.68 29.41
CA SER A 111 14.41 -6.75 30.18
C SER A 111 13.94 -5.30 30.17
N ASP A 112 13.21 -4.89 29.14
CA ASP A 112 12.87 -3.48 28.88
C ASP A 112 11.46 -3.14 29.40
N LEU A 113 10.75 -4.12 29.96
CA LEU A 113 9.39 -3.99 30.45
C LEU A 113 9.35 -3.30 31.82
N PRO A 114 8.38 -2.40 32.06
CA PRO A 114 8.07 -1.93 33.41
C PRO A 114 7.78 -3.10 34.37
N PRO A 115 8.12 -3.01 35.67
CA PRO A 115 7.96 -4.11 36.63
C PRO A 115 6.54 -4.69 36.70
N SER A 116 5.50 -3.88 36.48
CA SER A 116 4.12 -4.33 36.40
C SER A 116 3.83 -5.20 35.17
N GLN A 117 4.37 -4.84 34.01
CA GLN A 117 4.23 -5.61 32.76
C GLN A 117 5.05 -6.91 32.81
N LEU A 118 6.25 -6.87 33.38
CA LEU A 118 7.07 -8.06 33.61
C LEU A 118 6.36 -9.04 34.57
N LYS A 119 5.74 -8.54 35.64
CA LYS A 119 4.91 -9.37 36.53
C LYS A 119 3.73 -10.01 35.79
N SER A 120 3.01 -9.25 34.95
CA SER A 120 1.93 -9.80 34.10
C SER A 120 2.45 -10.86 33.13
N LEU A 121 3.66 -10.72 32.59
CA LEU A 121 4.28 -11.73 31.72
C LEU A 121 4.57 -13.03 32.49
N HIS A 122 5.16 -12.95 33.69
CA HIS A 122 5.41 -14.13 34.52
C HIS A 122 4.11 -14.84 34.95
N GLU A 123 3.10 -14.10 35.40
CA GLU A 123 1.77 -14.65 35.72
C GLU A 123 1.15 -15.34 34.50
N PHE A 124 1.26 -14.71 33.32
CA PHE A 124 0.74 -15.27 32.08
C PHE A 124 1.48 -16.55 31.67
N LYS A 125 2.82 -16.58 31.72
CA LYS A 125 3.62 -17.78 31.46
C LYS A 125 3.20 -18.94 32.38
N SER A 126 2.98 -18.67 33.67
CA SER A 126 2.52 -19.70 34.63
C SER A 126 1.16 -20.30 34.25
N LEU A 127 0.18 -19.47 33.89
CA LEU A 127 -1.16 -19.94 33.52
C LEU A 127 -1.19 -20.63 32.15
N VAL A 128 -0.31 -20.24 31.23
CA VAL A 128 -0.11 -20.95 29.96
C VAL A 128 0.54 -22.31 30.20
N GLN A 129 1.55 -22.40 31.09
CA GLN A 129 2.18 -23.67 31.44
C GLN A 129 1.17 -24.65 32.05
N GLU A 130 0.38 -24.20 33.02
CA GLU A 130 -0.70 -25.00 33.63
C GLU A 130 -1.69 -25.49 32.56
N SER A 131 -2.06 -24.61 31.62
CA SER A 131 -3.00 -24.93 30.54
C SER A 131 -2.45 -25.91 29.49
N ILE A 132 -1.14 -25.88 29.22
CA ILE A 132 -0.46 -26.78 28.28
C ILE A 132 -0.22 -28.14 28.95
N SER A 133 0.29 -28.15 30.19
CA SER A 133 0.50 -29.38 30.95
C SER A 133 -0.80 -30.17 31.17
N ALA A 134 -1.94 -29.49 31.36
CA ALA A 134 -3.24 -30.13 31.48
C ALA A 134 -3.83 -30.66 30.15
N ALA A 135 -3.23 -30.31 29.00
CA ALA A 135 -3.68 -30.74 27.68
C ALA A 135 -2.81 -31.85 27.07
N GLU A 136 -1.61 -32.10 27.62
CA GLU A 136 -0.60 -33.04 27.08
C GLU A 136 -0.16 -32.78 25.62
N GLU A 137 -0.53 -31.63 25.03
CA GLU A 137 -0.20 -31.24 23.66
C GLU A 137 1.02 -30.29 23.62
N GLU A 138 1.97 -30.55 22.71
CA GLU A 138 3.01 -29.55 22.39
C GLU A 138 2.42 -28.46 21.50
N VAL A 139 2.30 -27.24 22.06
CA VAL A 139 1.64 -26.12 21.39
C VAL A 139 2.67 -25.19 20.75
N SER A 140 2.50 -24.92 19.46
CA SER A 140 3.21 -23.86 18.75
C SER A 140 2.26 -22.84 18.11
N ILE A 141 2.75 -21.62 17.91
CA ILE A 141 2.06 -20.59 17.14
C ILE A 141 3.08 -19.86 16.26
N TRP A 142 2.74 -19.64 14.99
CA TRP A 142 3.63 -19.07 13.99
C TRP A 142 5.01 -19.77 13.88
N GLY A 143 5.05 -21.09 14.14
CA GLY A 143 6.30 -21.88 14.14
C GLY A 143 7.15 -21.75 15.42
N ILE A 144 6.71 -21.01 16.43
CA ILE A 144 7.39 -20.87 17.73
C ILE A 144 6.73 -21.79 18.75
N PRO A 145 7.45 -22.80 19.30
CA PRO A 145 6.96 -23.62 20.41
C PRO A 145 6.79 -22.78 21.68
N LEU A 146 5.61 -22.81 22.30
CA LEU A 146 5.35 -22.01 23.49
C LEU A 146 6.08 -22.56 24.72
N LEU A 147 6.68 -21.64 25.48
CA LEU A 147 7.40 -21.86 26.75
C LEU A 147 8.69 -22.68 26.66
N LYS A 148 9.18 -22.99 25.45
CA LYS A 148 10.46 -23.71 25.26
C LYS A 148 11.69 -22.81 25.31
N ASP A 149 11.55 -21.59 24.80
CA ASP A 149 12.63 -20.60 24.70
C ASP A 149 12.10 -19.15 24.73
N ASP A 150 13.01 -18.17 24.80
CA ASP A 150 12.68 -16.75 24.97
C ASP A 150 11.87 -16.12 23.82
N ARG A 151 11.81 -16.75 22.64
CA ARG A 151 10.92 -16.31 21.53
C ARG A 151 9.46 -16.43 21.92
N SER A 152 9.14 -17.33 22.85
CA SER A 152 7.82 -17.45 23.48
C SER A 152 7.39 -16.14 24.13
N ASP A 153 8.31 -15.38 24.73
CA ASP A 153 7.95 -14.16 25.45
C ASP A 153 7.57 -13.05 24.46
N VAL A 154 8.25 -12.98 23.31
CA VAL A 154 7.87 -12.10 22.20
C VAL A 154 6.45 -12.41 21.71
N VAL A 155 6.09 -13.69 21.57
CA VAL A 155 4.73 -14.12 21.22
C VAL A 155 3.72 -13.74 22.30
N LEU A 156 3.97 -14.11 23.56
CA LEU A 156 3.05 -13.89 24.69
C LEU A 156 2.82 -12.39 24.96
N LEU A 157 3.85 -11.56 24.75
CA LEU A 157 3.72 -10.10 24.82
C LEU A 157 2.74 -9.54 23.81
N LYS A 158 2.59 -10.13 22.62
CA LYS A 158 1.57 -9.71 21.64
C LYS A 158 0.15 -9.92 22.18
N PHE A 159 -0.12 -11.05 22.83
CA PHE A 159 -1.43 -11.32 23.46
C PHE A 159 -1.69 -10.39 24.66
N LEU A 160 -0.66 -10.12 25.48
CA LEU A 160 -0.77 -9.17 26.59
C LEU A 160 -1.06 -7.75 26.11
N ARG A 161 -0.30 -7.23 25.13
CA ARG A 161 -0.52 -5.90 24.52
C ARG A 161 -1.92 -5.77 23.95
N ALA A 162 -2.36 -6.79 23.21
CA ALA A 162 -3.70 -6.87 22.63
C ALA A 162 -4.84 -6.83 23.66
N ARG A 163 -4.56 -7.03 24.96
CA ARG A 163 -5.53 -6.95 26.07
C ARG A 163 -5.06 -6.01 27.19
N ASP A 164 -4.22 -5.01 26.87
CA ASP A 164 -3.69 -4.01 27.81
C ASP A 164 -3.12 -4.64 29.11
N PHE A 165 -2.32 -5.70 28.96
CA PHE A 165 -1.65 -6.50 30.02
C PHE A 165 -2.57 -7.20 31.03
N LYS A 166 -3.86 -7.36 30.70
CA LYS A 166 -4.79 -8.16 31.50
C LYS A 166 -4.60 -9.66 31.25
N VAL A 167 -3.92 -10.31 32.18
CA VAL A 167 -3.53 -11.73 32.07
C VAL A 167 -4.68 -12.68 31.73
N LYS A 168 -5.81 -12.62 32.47
CA LYS A 168 -6.96 -13.52 32.24
C LYS A 168 -7.65 -13.33 30.88
N GLU A 169 -7.78 -12.08 30.41
CA GLU A 169 -8.32 -11.78 29.06
C GLU A 169 -7.35 -12.22 27.96
N SER A 170 -6.03 -12.14 28.21
CA SER A 170 -4.97 -12.59 27.29
C SER A 170 -4.96 -14.11 27.15
N LEU A 171 -5.12 -14.84 28.26
CA LEU A 171 -5.24 -16.30 28.28
C LEU A 171 -6.49 -16.79 27.54
N SER A 172 -7.63 -16.11 27.72
CA SER A 172 -8.84 -16.43 26.96
C SER A 172 -8.63 -16.20 25.45
N MET A 173 -7.98 -15.09 25.05
CA MET A 173 -7.65 -14.85 23.64
C MET A 173 -6.72 -15.94 23.08
N LEU A 174 -5.65 -16.30 23.80
CA LEU A 174 -4.72 -17.33 23.37
C LEU A 174 -5.41 -18.70 23.22
N LYS A 175 -6.20 -19.14 24.21
CA LYS A 175 -6.95 -20.40 24.12
C LYS A 175 -7.93 -20.42 22.94
N ASN A 176 -8.63 -19.32 22.69
CA ASN A 176 -9.52 -19.19 21.53
C ASN A 176 -8.74 -19.24 20.21
N THR A 177 -7.57 -18.60 20.15
CA THR A 177 -6.69 -18.61 18.96
C THR A 177 -6.18 -20.02 18.68
N LEU A 178 -5.69 -20.74 19.70
CA LEU A 178 -5.20 -22.11 19.56
C LEU A 178 -6.31 -23.06 19.08
N LYS A 179 -7.51 -22.96 19.67
CA LYS A 179 -8.68 -23.70 19.19
C LYS A 179 -9.01 -23.36 17.73
N TRP A 180 -9.06 -22.07 17.37
CA TRP A 180 -9.33 -21.65 15.99
C TRP A 180 -8.27 -22.17 15.00
N ARG A 181 -6.99 -22.19 15.36
CA ARG A 181 -5.91 -22.74 14.50
C ARG A 181 -6.14 -24.22 14.16
N LYS A 182 -6.57 -25.01 15.15
CA LYS A 182 -6.91 -26.43 15.01
C LYS A 182 -8.19 -26.61 14.18
N ASP A 183 -9.25 -25.85 14.50
CA ASP A 183 -10.53 -25.91 13.80
C ASP A 183 -10.45 -25.44 12.33
N PHE A 184 -9.52 -24.52 12.00
CA PHE A 184 -9.32 -23.99 10.64
C PHE A 184 -8.29 -24.79 9.80
N GLY A 185 -7.53 -25.69 10.44
CA GLY A 185 -6.46 -26.47 9.82
C GLY A 185 -5.31 -25.60 9.31
N VAL A 186 -4.73 -24.77 10.19
CA VAL A 186 -3.71 -23.77 9.78
C VAL A 186 -2.38 -24.39 9.36
N ASP A 187 -1.99 -25.52 9.96
CA ASP A 187 -0.70 -26.17 9.66
C ASP A 187 -0.78 -27.08 8.41
N GLU A 188 -1.98 -27.56 8.08
CA GLU A 188 -2.34 -28.18 6.80
C GLU A 188 -2.43 -27.13 5.69
N LEU A 189 -3.13 -26.02 5.97
CA LEU A 189 -3.28 -24.88 5.05
C LEU A 189 -1.95 -24.38 4.51
N LEU A 190 -0.88 -24.40 5.30
CA LEU A 190 0.45 -23.97 4.84
C LEU A 190 1.04 -24.82 3.71
N LYS A 191 0.57 -26.06 3.57
CA LYS A 191 0.99 -27.05 2.57
C LYS A 191 0.05 -27.09 1.36
N GLU A 192 -1.15 -26.51 1.46
CA GLU A 192 -2.12 -26.43 0.36
C GLU A 192 -1.57 -25.57 -0.80
N ASP A 193 -1.82 -26.01 -2.03
CA ASP A 193 -1.76 -25.13 -3.20
C ASP A 193 -3.11 -24.45 -3.41
N LEU A 194 -3.08 -23.12 -3.43
CA LEU A 194 -4.24 -22.26 -3.59
C LEU A 194 -4.18 -21.40 -4.87
N GLY A 195 -3.08 -21.47 -5.63
CA GLY A 195 -2.81 -20.65 -6.81
C GLY A 195 -2.10 -19.33 -6.53
N ASP A 196 -1.57 -18.75 -7.61
CA ASP A 196 -0.73 -17.55 -7.73
C ASP A 196 -1.49 -16.29 -8.22
N ASP A 197 -2.74 -16.44 -8.67
CA ASP A 197 -3.64 -15.39 -9.19
C ASP A 197 -3.70 -14.07 -8.40
N LEU A 198 -3.34 -14.11 -7.11
CA LEU A 198 -3.48 -13.03 -6.15
C LEU A 198 -2.15 -12.37 -5.74
N GLU A 199 -1.01 -12.77 -6.32
CA GLU A 199 0.30 -12.17 -6.05
C GLU A 199 0.33 -10.65 -6.32
N LYS A 200 -0.33 -10.20 -7.40
CA LYS A 200 -0.48 -8.75 -7.70
C LYS A 200 -1.35 -8.01 -6.69
N VAL A 201 -2.24 -8.72 -5.98
CA VAL A 201 -3.11 -8.16 -4.95
C VAL A 201 -2.37 -7.98 -3.63
N VAL A 202 -1.50 -8.93 -3.27
CA VAL A 202 -0.73 -8.89 -2.02
C VAL A 202 0.64 -9.51 -2.20
N PHE A 203 1.67 -8.73 -1.92
CA PHE A 203 3.07 -9.17 -2.01
C PHE A 203 3.92 -8.51 -0.92
N MET A 204 5.06 -9.12 -0.63
CA MET A 204 6.10 -8.57 0.25
C MET A 204 7.21 -8.01 -0.65
N HIS A 205 7.61 -6.76 -0.46
CA HIS A 205 8.70 -6.15 -1.25
C HIS A 205 9.49 -5.13 -0.44
N GLY A 206 10.78 -5.38 -0.28
CA GLY A 206 11.68 -4.47 0.42
C GLY A 206 11.41 -4.30 1.92
N PHE A 207 12.18 -3.41 2.53
CA PHE A 207 12.20 -3.15 3.97
C PHE A 207 12.09 -1.65 4.27
N ASP A 208 11.43 -1.30 5.37
CA ASP A 208 11.43 0.07 5.88
C ASP A 208 12.78 0.43 6.54
N LYS A 209 12.96 1.71 6.89
CA LYS A 209 14.20 2.23 7.50
C LYS A 209 14.49 1.70 8.92
N GLU A 210 13.52 1.02 9.53
CA GLU A 210 13.66 0.34 10.82
C GLU A 210 13.89 -1.17 10.63
N GLY A 211 13.92 -1.65 9.37
CA GLY A 211 14.17 -3.03 8.97
C GLY A 211 12.91 -3.90 8.84
N HIS A 212 11.72 -3.35 8.96
CA HIS A 212 10.48 -4.12 8.86
C HIS A 212 10.20 -4.51 7.40
N PRO A 213 9.90 -5.78 7.10
CA PRO A 213 9.51 -6.18 5.75
C PRO A 213 8.18 -5.52 5.38
N VAL A 214 8.10 -4.98 4.16
CA VAL A 214 6.96 -4.19 3.71
C VAL A 214 5.95 -5.07 2.95
N CYS A 215 4.70 -5.02 3.38
CA CYS A 215 3.57 -5.75 2.79
C CYS A 215 2.67 -4.80 2.00
N TYR A 216 2.62 -4.97 0.68
CA TYR A 216 1.76 -4.20 -0.21
C TYR A 216 0.41 -4.89 -0.39
N ASN A 217 -0.68 -4.11 -0.39
CA ASN A 217 -2.05 -4.58 -0.55
C ASN A 217 -2.74 -3.71 -1.61
N VAL A 218 -2.88 -4.23 -2.83
CA VAL A 218 -3.33 -3.49 -4.02
C VAL A 218 -4.81 -3.76 -4.27
N TYR A 219 -5.67 -2.91 -3.72
CA TYR A 219 -7.12 -3.09 -3.85
C TYR A 219 -7.66 -2.82 -5.26
N GLY A 220 -6.89 -2.13 -6.11
CA GLY A 220 -7.24 -1.81 -7.50
C GLY A 220 -7.40 -3.03 -8.40
N GLU A 221 -6.66 -4.11 -8.14
CA GLU A 221 -6.70 -5.35 -8.95
C GLU A 221 -8.09 -5.98 -8.99
N PHE A 222 -8.89 -5.81 -7.92
CA PHE A 222 -10.29 -6.28 -7.85
C PHE A 222 -11.28 -5.51 -8.76
N GLN A 223 -10.79 -4.57 -9.57
CA GLN A 223 -11.54 -4.03 -10.72
C GLN A 223 -11.54 -4.98 -11.92
N ASN A 224 -10.54 -5.86 -12.05
CA ASN A 224 -10.57 -6.92 -13.05
C ASN A 224 -11.81 -7.81 -12.77
N LYS A 225 -12.71 -7.89 -13.75
CA LYS A 225 -13.99 -8.60 -13.61
C LYS A 225 -13.82 -10.10 -13.44
N GLU A 226 -12.86 -10.69 -14.15
CA GLU A 226 -12.56 -12.12 -14.12
C GLU A 226 -11.95 -12.49 -12.78
N LEU A 227 -10.93 -11.75 -12.33
CA LEU A 227 -10.33 -11.94 -10.99
C LEU A 227 -11.39 -11.74 -9.89
N TYR A 228 -12.23 -10.71 -9.97
CA TYR A 228 -13.30 -10.49 -9.00
C TYR A 228 -14.31 -11.65 -8.97
N ALA A 229 -14.72 -12.17 -10.12
CA ALA A 229 -15.65 -13.30 -10.22
C ALA A 229 -15.01 -14.61 -9.72
N LYS A 230 -13.74 -14.85 -10.07
CA LYS A 230 -12.92 -16.00 -9.63
C LYS A 230 -12.64 -15.96 -8.12
N THR A 231 -12.55 -14.78 -7.51
CA THR A 231 -12.23 -14.60 -6.08
C THR A 231 -13.47 -14.51 -5.18
N PHE A 232 -14.57 -13.89 -5.65
CA PHE A 232 -15.72 -13.56 -4.77
C PHE A 232 -17.09 -14.00 -5.28
N GLY A 233 -17.18 -14.62 -6.46
CA GLY A 233 -18.45 -14.91 -7.14
C GLY A 233 -19.45 -15.76 -6.35
N ASP A 234 -18.96 -16.68 -5.52
CA ASP A 234 -19.74 -17.57 -4.66
C ASP A 234 -19.07 -17.72 -3.28
N GLU A 235 -19.70 -18.47 -2.36
CA GLU A 235 -19.16 -18.64 -1.00
C GLU A 235 -17.87 -19.47 -0.99
N GLU A 236 -17.75 -20.50 -1.82
CA GLU A 236 -16.56 -21.35 -1.88
C GLU A 236 -15.33 -20.55 -2.33
N LYS A 237 -15.46 -19.71 -3.35
CA LYS A 237 -14.41 -18.78 -3.80
C LYS A 237 -14.05 -17.77 -2.70
N ARG A 238 -15.04 -17.22 -1.99
CA ARG A 238 -14.78 -16.34 -0.83
C ARG A 238 -14.02 -17.07 0.27
N GLN A 239 -14.37 -18.31 0.60
CA GLN A 239 -13.66 -19.11 1.59
C GLN A 239 -12.24 -19.48 1.11
N ARG A 240 -12.05 -19.82 -0.18
CA ARG A 240 -10.72 -20.02 -0.79
C ARG A 240 -9.85 -18.77 -0.68
N PHE A 241 -10.41 -17.58 -0.97
CA PHE A 241 -9.72 -16.31 -0.77
C PHE A 241 -9.34 -16.05 0.70
N LEU A 242 -10.23 -16.38 1.65
CA LEU A 242 -9.93 -16.27 3.07
C LEU A 242 -8.80 -17.23 3.49
N ARG A 243 -8.85 -18.50 3.06
CA ARG A 243 -7.77 -19.47 3.27
C ARG A 243 -6.45 -18.96 2.69
N TRP A 244 -6.44 -18.51 1.44
CA TRP A 244 -5.26 -17.94 0.79
C TRP A 244 -4.69 -16.73 1.54
N ARG A 245 -5.54 -15.79 1.97
CA ARG A 245 -5.09 -14.60 2.72
C ARG A 245 -4.50 -14.97 4.08
N ILE A 246 -5.03 -15.98 4.75
CA ILE A 246 -4.47 -16.50 6.01
C ILE A 246 -3.16 -17.24 5.75
N GLN A 247 -3.08 -18.07 4.70
CA GLN A 247 -1.86 -18.76 4.29
C GLN A 247 -0.72 -17.78 3.98
N PHE A 248 -0.99 -16.73 3.20
CA PHE A 248 -0.05 -15.66 2.90
C PHE A 248 0.48 -15.00 4.19
N LEU A 249 -0.42 -14.70 5.14
CA LEU A 249 -0.04 -14.06 6.40
C LEU A 249 0.78 -15.01 7.29
N GLU A 250 0.40 -16.27 7.45
CA GLU A 250 1.19 -17.27 8.19
C GLU A 250 2.58 -17.47 7.58
N ARG A 251 2.68 -17.61 6.25
CA ARG A 251 3.96 -17.71 5.52
C ARG A 251 4.82 -16.45 5.72
N SER A 252 4.20 -15.28 5.79
CA SER A 252 4.89 -14.01 6.04
C SER A 252 5.37 -13.88 7.49
N ILE A 253 4.53 -14.20 8.48
CA ILE A 253 4.89 -14.12 9.90
C ILE A 253 5.99 -15.13 10.25
N ARG A 254 5.96 -16.35 9.68
CA ARG A 254 7.00 -17.37 9.90
C ARG A 254 8.39 -17.00 9.38
N LYS A 255 8.52 -15.92 8.58
CA LYS A 255 9.80 -15.35 8.12
C LYS A 255 10.34 -14.25 9.05
N LEU A 256 9.60 -13.84 10.07
CA LEU A 256 9.98 -12.77 11.00
C LEU A 256 10.89 -13.29 12.11
N ASP A 257 11.71 -12.39 12.67
CA ASP A 257 12.60 -12.72 13.77
C ASP A 257 11.90 -12.51 15.13
N PHE A 258 11.53 -13.63 15.76
CA PHE A 258 10.93 -13.65 17.09
C PHE A 258 11.97 -13.71 18.23
N ASN A 259 13.27 -13.61 17.97
CA ASN A 259 14.26 -13.48 19.04
C ASN A 259 14.04 -12.15 19.83
N PRO A 260 14.40 -12.08 21.12
CA PRO A 260 14.25 -10.84 21.90
C PRO A 260 15.06 -9.66 21.33
N GLY A 261 14.37 -8.66 20.79
CA GLY A 261 14.98 -7.54 20.04
C GLY A 261 14.94 -7.69 18.52
N GLY A 262 14.48 -8.84 18.02
CA GLY A 262 14.29 -9.14 16.60
C GLY A 262 13.05 -8.50 16.00
N ILE A 263 13.06 -8.36 14.67
CA ILE A 263 12.00 -7.71 13.89
C ILE A 263 10.83 -8.68 13.69
N ASN A 264 9.77 -8.45 14.47
CA ASN A 264 8.61 -9.34 14.60
C ASN A 264 7.28 -8.65 14.19
N THR A 265 7.34 -7.56 13.44
CA THR A 265 6.17 -6.85 12.89
C THR A 265 6.36 -6.57 11.39
N ILE A 266 5.27 -6.19 10.70
CA ILE A 266 5.21 -5.96 9.26
C ILE A 266 4.75 -4.53 9.01
N PHE A 267 5.48 -3.79 8.18
CA PHE A 267 5.04 -2.46 7.73
C PHE A 267 4.03 -2.63 6.60
N GLN A 268 2.81 -2.09 6.75
CA GLN A 268 1.76 -2.28 5.75
C GLN A 268 1.56 -1.06 4.86
N VAL A 269 1.58 -1.28 3.55
CA VAL A 269 1.15 -0.32 2.52
C VAL A 269 -0.15 -0.83 1.90
N SER A 270 -1.13 0.06 1.76
CA SER A 270 -2.42 -0.25 1.14
C SER A 270 -2.69 0.73 0.00
N ASP A 271 -2.66 0.24 -1.23
CA ASP A 271 -2.94 1.03 -2.42
C ASP A 271 -4.44 1.09 -2.69
N LEU A 272 -4.98 2.31 -2.63
CA LEU A 272 -6.38 2.60 -2.93
C LEU A 272 -6.58 3.17 -4.35
N ARG A 273 -5.55 3.15 -5.20
CA ARG A 273 -5.66 3.47 -6.63
C ARG A 273 -6.73 2.56 -7.24
N ASN A 274 -7.73 3.18 -7.86
CA ASN A 274 -8.88 2.50 -8.47
C ASN A 274 -9.62 1.51 -7.55
N SER A 275 -9.47 1.59 -6.22
CA SER A 275 -10.10 0.64 -5.29
C SER A 275 -11.61 0.56 -5.52
N PRO A 276 -12.21 -0.65 -5.60
CA PRO A 276 -13.64 -0.77 -5.90
C PRO A 276 -14.51 -0.03 -4.88
N GLY A 277 -15.47 0.75 -5.41
CA GLY A 277 -16.39 1.54 -4.60
C GLY A 277 -17.38 0.69 -3.79
N PRO A 278 -18.23 1.34 -2.96
CA PRO A 278 -19.15 0.66 -2.05
C PRO A 278 -20.18 -0.28 -2.73
N GLY A 279 -20.33 -0.20 -4.06
CA GLY A 279 -21.19 -1.11 -4.84
C GLY A 279 -20.75 -2.58 -4.83
N LYS A 280 -19.44 -2.88 -4.70
CA LYS A 280 -18.96 -4.27 -4.61
C LYS A 280 -19.31 -4.88 -3.24
N ARG A 281 -20.38 -5.67 -3.17
CA ARG A 281 -20.91 -6.22 -1.91
C ARG A 281 -20.11 -7.43 -1.43
N GLU A 282 -19.67 -8.27 -2.34
CA GLU A 282 -19.04 -9.56 -2.06
C GLU A 282 -17.63 -9.35 -1.49
N LEU A 283 -16.85 -8.46 -2.10
CA LEU A 283 -15.56 -7.99 -1.56
C LEU A 283 -15.71 -7.41 -0.14
N ARG A 284 -16.78 -6.65 0.15
CA ARG A 284 -17.04 -6.12 1.50
C ARG A 284 -17.41 -7.22 2.51
N ILE A 285 -18.07 -8.29 2.07
CA ILE A 285 -18.36 -9.46 2.91
C ILE A 285 -17.06 -10.21 3.23
N ALA A 286 -16.28 -10.56 2.20
CA ALA A 286 -15.00 -11.26 2.36
C ALA A 286 -14.00 -10.45 3.22
N THR A 287 -13.85 -9.15 2.95
CA THR A 287 -13.00 -8.26 3.75
C THR A 287 -13.48 -8.19 5.20
N LYS A 288 -14.79 -8.16 5.45
CA LYS A 288 -15.32 -8.19 6.82
C LYS A 288 -15.02 -9.52 7.53
N GLN A 289 -15.20 -10.66 6.85
CA GLN A 289 -14.87 -11.98 7.40
C GLN A 289 -13.37 -12.07 7.75
N ALA A 290 -12.50 -11.67 6.82
CA ALA A 290 -11.05 -11.60 7.03
C ALA A 290 -10.70 -10.73 8.24
N LEU A 291 -11.27 -9.52 8.34
CA LEU A 291 -10.98 -8.59 9.43
C LEU A 291 -11.36 -9.12 10.81
N VAL A 292 -12.41 -9.94 10.94
CA VAL A 292 -12.78 -10.60 12.20
C VAL A 292 -11.74 -11.65 12.56
N ILE A 293 -11.46 -12.59 11.64
CA ILE A 293 -10.45 -13.65 11.83
C ILE A 293 -9.10 -13.04 12.24
N LEU A 294 -8.68 -11.97 11.57
CA LEU A 294 -7.41 -11.30 11.83
C LEU A 294 -7.36 -10.57 13.17
N GLN A 295 -8.46 -9.92 13.60
CA GLN A 295 -8.53 -9.25 14.90
C GLN A 295 -8.52 -10.22 16.09
N ASP A 296 -9.16 -11.38 15.93
CA ASP A 296 -9.32 -12.34 17.02
C ASP A 296 -8.12 -13.29 17.17
N ASN A 297 -7.39 -13.57 16.08
CA ASN A 297 -6.34 -14.60 16.04
C ASN A 297 -4.91 -14.09 15.73
N TYR A 298 -4.76 -12.84 15.27
CA TYR A 298 -3.46 -12.25 14.89
C TYR A 298 -3.17 -10.95 15.68
N PRO A 299 -3.06 -11.03 17.02
CA PRO A 299 -2.71 -9.88 17.86
C PRO A 299 -1.33 -9.33 17.46
N GLU A 300 -1.18 -8.01 17.48
CA GLU A 300 0.05 -7.33 17.08
C GLU A 300 0.55 -7.64 15.65
N PHE A 301 -0.39 -7.94 14.73
CA PHE A 301 -0.14 -8.06 13.29
C PHE A 301 -1.18 -7.38 12.39
N VAL A 302 -2.42 -7.15 12.86
CA VAL A 302 -3.48 -6.52 12.05
C VAL A 302 -4.24 -5.44 12.83
N THR A 303 -4.42 -4.28 12.21
CA THR A 303 -5.25 -3.20 12.74
C THR A 303 -6.71 -3.40 12.38
N LYS A 304 -7.61 -3.09 13.32
CA LYS A 304 -9.04 -2.93 13.06
C LYS A 304 -9.27 -1.87 11.98
N GLN A 305 -9.52 -2.29 10.73
CA GLN A 305 -10.01 -1.38 9.70
C GLN A 305 -11.38 -0.83 10.13
N VAL A 306 -11.46 0.49 10.24
CA VAL A 306 -12.67 1.24 10.64
C VAL A 306 -13.83 1.06 9.64
N LEU A 307 -13.52 0.61 8.42
CA LEU A 307 -14.40 0.53 7.26
C LEU A 307 -15.63 -0.37 7.42
N SER A 308 -15.64 -1.31 8.37
CA SER A 308 -16.73 -2.30 8.49
C SER A 308 -17.81 -1.98 9.54
N CYS A 309 -17.75 -0.83 10.22
CA CYS A 309 -18.84 -0.47 11.14
C CYS A 309 -20.07 0.02 10.35
N LYS A 310 -21.16 -0.77 10.32
CA LYS A 310 -22.49 -0.25 9.93
C LYS A 310 -22.84 1.00 10.76
N SER A 311 -22.43 1.01 12.04
CA SER A 311 -22.51 2.14 12.96
C SER A 311 -21.81 3.40 12.44
N VAL A 312 -20.71 3.29 11.69
CA VAL A 312 -19.95 4.43 11.16
C VAL A 312 -20.72 5.10 10.01
N PHE A 313 -21.32 4.33 9.11
CA PHE A 313 -22.22 4.88 8.09
C PHE A 313 -23.53 5.43 8.68
N LEU A 314 -24.05 4.81 9.75
CA LEU A 314 -25.20 5.35 10.50
C LEU A 314 -24.85 6.65 11.23
N VAL A 315 -23.69 6.73 11.89
CA VAL A 315 -23.19 7.94 12.57
C VAL A 315 -22.89 9.06 11.56
N ALA A 316 -22.27 8.75 10.43
CA ALA A 316 -22.11 9.70 9.32
C ALA A 316 -23.47 10.20 8.81
N LYS A 317 -24.42 9.29 8.54
CA LYS A 317 -25.79 9.66 8.15
C LYS A 317 -26.50 10.51 9.22
N HIS A 318 -26.24 10.27 10.51
CA HIS A 318 -26.83 11.03 11.63
C HIS A 318 -26.09 12.34 11.95
N ALA A 319 -24.84 12.49 11.51
CA ALA A 319 -24.08 13.73 11.56
C ALA A 319 -24.44 14.65 10.38
N ILE A 320 -24.60 14.09 9.18
CA ILE A 320 -25.11 14.79 7.99
C ILE A 320 -26.58 15.23 8.18
N MET A 321 -27.35 14.55 9.05
CA MET A 321 -28.72 14.92 9.45
C MET A 321 -28.79 15.93 10.62
N ARG A 322 -27.66 16.47 11.11
CA ARG A 322 -27.68 17.64 12.02
C ARG A 322 -27.63 18.92 11.18
N ASP A 323 -28.56 19.84 11.41
CA ASP A 323 -28.73 21.08 10.62
C ASP A 323 -27.45 21.92 10.48
N GLU A 324 -26.54 21.82 11.46
CA GLU A 324 -25.26 22.53 11.54
C GLU A 324 -24.31 22.28 10.36
N TYR A 325 -24.44 21.14 9.64
CA TYR A 325 -23.56 20.78 8.51
C TYR A 325 -24.20 20.98 7.12
N ARG A 326 -25.44 21.47 7.05
CA ARG A 326 -26.21 21.59 5.80
C ARG A 326 -25.54 22.51 4.76
N ASN A 327 -24.74 23.47 5.23
CA ASN A 327 -24.14 24.51 4.39
C ASN A 327 -22.77 24.13 3.79
N VAL A 328 -22.18 22.97 4.14
CA VAL A 328 -20.80 22.60 3.74
C VAL A 328 -20.76 21.51 2.65
N ALA A 329 -21.90 20.88 2.34
CA ALA A 329 -21.94 19.68 1.48
C ALA A 329 -23.04 19.72 0.38
N GLY A 330 -23.32 20.90 -0.19
CA GLY A 330 -24.45 21.15 -1.09
C GLY A 330 -24.57 20.19 -2.28
N ASP A 331 -23.45 19.68 -2.82
CA ASP A 331 -23.44 18.82 -4.01
C ASP A 331 -23.32 17.31 -3.68
N PHE A 332 -22.73 16.97 -2.52
CA PHE A 332 -22.54 15.58 -2.09
C PHE A 332 -23.83 14.96 -1.52
N VAL A 333 -24.64 15.77 -0.81
CA VAL A 333 -25.92 15.33 -0.25
C VAL A 333 -26.93 15.01 -1.36
N SER A 334 -26.95 15.79 -2.44
CA SER A 334 -27.85 15.59 -3.59
C SER A 334 -27.65 14.21 -4.24
N LYS A 335 -26.39 13.81 -4.50
CA LYS A 335 -26.05 12.49 -5.06
C LYS A 335 -26.29 11.30 -4.13
N ILE A 336 -26.34 11.51 -2.81
CA ILE A 336 -26.72 10.46 -1.86
C ILE A 336 -28.26 10.33 -1.75
N TRP A 337 -28.99 11.43 -1.92
CA TRP A 337 -30.45 11.45 -1.82
C TRP A 337 -31.13 10.63 -2.93
N SER A 338 -30.62 10.69 -4.17
CA SER A 338 -31.15 9.91 -5.30
C SER A 338 -30.98 8.39 -5.17
N LEU A 339 -30.07 7.91 -4.33
CA LEU A 339 -29.82 6.49 -4.05
C LEU A 339 -30.64 5.94 -2.87
N GLY A 340 -31.43 6.78 -2.19
CA GLY A 340 -32.04 6.46 -0.88
C GLY A 340 -33.56 6.32 -0.84
N ALA A 341 -34.26 6.44 -1.97
CA ALA A 341 -35.72 6.55 -2.03
C ALA A 341 -36.45 5.19 -1.95
N THR A 342 -36.35 4.49 -0.82
CA THR A 342 -37.37 3.51 -0.33
C THR A 342 -36.94 2.94 1.03
N PHE A 343 -37.33 3.58 2.14
CA PHE A 343 -37.62 2.90 3.41
C PHE A 343 -38.39 3.83 4.36
N GLY A 344 -39.55 3.38 4.82
CA GLY A 344 -40.49 4.21 5.58
C GLY A 344 -40.02 4.60 6.99
N LYS A 345 -40.54 5.73 7.49
CA LYS A 345 -40.30 6.26 8.84
C LYS A 345 -40.58 5.21 9.93
N LYS A 346 -39.56 4.74 10.65
CA LYS A 346 -39.72 4.10 11.97
C LYS A 346 -38.69 4.63 12.97
N ARG A 347 -39.17 4.75 14.22
CA ARG A 347 -38.58 5.40 15.42
C ARG A 347 -37.06 5.36 15.56
N ALA A 348 -36.53 6.44 16.13
CA ALA A 348 -35.16 6.54 16.64
C ALA A 348 -34.87 5.39 17.62
N MET A 349 -33.93 4.52 17.23
CA MET A 349 -33.36 3.51 18.12
C MET A 349 -32.13 4.13 18.77
N ARG A 350 -32.15 4.29 20.10
CA ARG A 350 -31.02 4.81 20.88
C ARG A 350 -29.87 3.81 20.79
N VAL A 351 -28.89 4.08 19.94
CA VAL A 351 -27.72 3.21 19.80
C VAL A 351 -26.74 3.51 20.93
N GLU A 352 -26.74 2.67 21.96
CA GLU A 352 -25.64 2.60 22.92
C GLU A 352 -24.38 2.05 22.21
N CYS A 353 -23.62 2.95 21.57
CA CYS A 353 -22.30 2.69 21.02
C CYS A 353 -21.18 3.24 21.92
N GLU A 354 -21.45 3.32 23.22
CA GLU A 354 -20.50 3.63 24.28
C GLU A 354 -20.45 2.39 25.19
N THR A 355 -19.60 1.39 24.94
CA THR A 355 -18.31 1.28 25.67
C THR A 355 -17.37 0.19 25.12
N LYS A 356 -17.75 -0.55 24.07
CA LYS A 356 -17.01 -1.75 23.59
C LYS A 356 -16.14 -1.54 22.34
N CYS A 357 -15.65 -0.33 22.11
CA CYS A 357 -14.55 -0.06 21.16
C CYS A 357 -13.20 0.08 21.87
N LYS A 358 -12.84 -0.89 22.72
CA LYS A 358 -11.43 -1.10 23.07
C LYS A 358 -10.73 -1.68 21.84
N CYS A 359 -10.07 -0.81 21.10
CA CYS A 359 -9.38 -1.16 19.87
C CYS A 359 -8.12 -1.96 20.19
N VAL A 360 -8.14 -3.26 19.87
CA VAL A 360 -6.93 -4.10 19.78
C VAL A 360 -6.05 -3.48 18.68
N LEU A 361 -4.86 -3.01 19.05
CA LEU A 361 -4.14 -1.97 18.29
C LEU A 361 -2.69 -2.33 18.04
N GLY A 362 -2.48 -3.22 17.05
CA GLY A 362 -1.25 -3.97 16.97
C GLY A 362 -0.44 -3.93 15.67
N VAL A 363 -0.84 -3.21 14.64
CA VAL A 363 0.09 -2.91 13.52
C VAL A 363 1.03 -1.79 13.95
N LEU A 364 2.30 -1.87 13.57
CA LEU A 364 3.30 -0.81 13.75
C LEU A 364 2.83 0.48 13.06
N LYS A 365 2.68 0.43 11.72
CA LYS A 365 2.14 1.51 10.90
C LYS A 365 1.44 0.96 9.65
N LEU A 366 0.38 1.63 9.22
CA LEU A 366 -0.38 1.33 8.01
C LEU A 366 -0.51 2.60 7.15
N VAL A 367 0.12 2.58 5.98
CA VAL A 367 0.14 3.71 5.02
C VAL A 367 -0.79 3.42 3.86
N PHE A 368 -1.87 4.19 3.77
CA PHE A 368 -2.77 4.19 2.63
C PHE A 368 -2.26 5.15 1.57
N ILE A 369 -1.96 4.65 0.38
CA ILE A 369 -1.43 5.40 -0.77
C ILE A 369 -2.46 5.52 -1.89
N ASN A 370 -2.21 6.47 -2.81
CA ASN A 370 -3.11 6.84 -3.90
C ASN A 370 -4.57 7.09 -3.46
N VAL A 371 -4.77 7.54 -2.21
CA VAL A 371 -6.10 7.64 -1.59
C VAL A 371 -7.00 8.61 -2.37
N PRO A 372 -8.19 8.17 -2.84
CA PRO A 372 -9.13 9.05 -3.51
C PRO A 372 -9.58 10.22 -2.63
N TRP A 373 -9.78 11.40 -3.23
CA TRP A 373 -10.12 12.63 -2.50
C TRP A 373 -11.38 12.49 -1.62
N TRP A 374 -12.39 11.76 -2.10
CA TRP A 374 -13.63 11.50 -1.35
C TRP A 374 -13.39 10.65 -0.09
N TYR A 375 -12.38 9.77 -0.10
CA TYR A 375 -12.03 8.94 1.05
C TYR A 375 -11.38 9.79 2.15
N LEU A 376 -10.51 10.76 1.77
CA LEU A 376 -9.92 11.71 2.72
C LEU A 376 -10.99 12.58 3.39
N ALA A 377 -11.98 13.05 2.63
CA ALA A 377 -13.13 13.77 3.18
C ALA A 377 -13.94 12.90 4.17
N PHE A 378 -14.26 11.67 3.79
CA PHE A 378 -14.94 10.70 4.66
C PHE A 378 -14.17 10.40 5.95
N TYR A 379 -12.85 10.15 5.85
CA TYR A 379 -12.01 9.86 7.03
C TYR A 379 -11.92 11.08 7.96
N THR A 380 -11.81 12.29 7.41
CA THR A 380 -11.77 13.54 8.20
C THR A 380 -13.06 13.72 9.00
N MET A 381 -14.22 13.52 8.37
CA MET A 381 -15.53 13.52 9.04
C MET A 381 -15.64 12.43 10.12
N MET A 382 -15.06 11.25 9.89
CA MET A 382 -15.08 10.15 10.86
C MET A 382 -14.03 10.26 11.97
N GLY A 383 -13.07 11.17 11.83
CA GLY A 383 -11.97 11.40 12.77
C GLY A 383 -12.39 11.51 14.25
N PRO A 384 -13.42 12.29 14.63
CA PRO A 384 -13.83 12.43 16.03
C PRO A 384 -14.17 11.09 16.74
N PHE A 385 -14.59 10.07 15.99
CA PHE A 385 -15.00 8.76 16.53
C PHE A 385 -13.84 7.75 16.66
N LEU A 386 -12.61 8.17 16.34
CA LEU A 386 -11.42 7.32 16.41
C LEU A 386 -10.49 7.72 17.57
N THR A 387 -10.03 6.72 18.32
CA THR A 387 -9.05 6.89 19.39
C THR A 387 -7.74 7.45 18.85
N GLN A 388 -6.99 8.22 19.65
CA GLN A 388 -5.67 8.72 19.23
C GLN A 388 -4.71 7.57 18.86
N ARG A 389 -4.74 6.46 19.62
CA ARG A 389 -3.92 5.25 19.39
C ARG A 389 -4.25 4.56 18.06
N THR A 390 -5.46 4.76 17.50
CA THR A 390 -5.81 4.36 16.13
C THR A 390 -5.32 5.38 15.10
N LYS A 391 -5.51 6.68 15.35
CA LYS A 391 -5.12 7.76 14.42
C LYS A 391 -3.62 7.80 14.15
N SER A 392 -2.78 7.59 15.16
CA SER A 392 -1.31 7.67 15.04
C SER A 392 -0.69 6.56 14.18
N LYS A 393 -1.42 5.45 13.99
CA LYS A 393 -1.00 4.29 13.20
C LYS A 393 -1.39 4.40 11.72
N PHE A 394 -2.31 5.28 11.36
CA PHE A 394 -2.81 5.42 9.98
C PHE A 394 -2.28 6.68 9.30
N VAL A 395 -1.65 6.51 8.14
CA VAL A 395 -1.20 7.61 7.28
C VAL A 395 -2.00 7.51 5.98
N PHE A 396 -2.69 8.57 5.58
CA PHE A 396 -3.42 8.63 4.32
C PHE A 396 -2.78 9.66 3.39
N THR A 397 -2.48 9.26 2.15
CA THR A 397 -1.84 10.15 1.18
C THR A 397 -2.43 10.00 -0.23
N GLY A 398 -2.65 11.14 -0.89
CA GLY A 398 -3.14 11.15 -2.27
C GLY A 398 -2.06 10.72 -3.28
N PRO A 399 -2.42 10.48 -4.54
CA PRO A 399 -1.46 10.01 -5.56
C PRO A 399 -0.22 10.90 -5.70
N SER A 400 -0.40 12.23 -5.77
CA SER A 400 0.70 13.19 -5.94
C SER A 400 1.68 13.30 -4.76
N LYS A 401 1.30 12.79 -3.58
CA LYS A 401 2.13 12.77 -2.36
C LYS A 401 2.57 11.36 -1.96
N THR A 402 2.22 10.34 -2.75
CA THR A 402 2.51 8.93 -2.43
C THR A 402 4.01 8.66 -2.29
N PRO A 403 4.88 8.99 -3.27
CA PRO A 403 6.32 8.77 -3.12
C PRO A 403 6.93 9.59 -1.96
N GLU A 404 6.54 10.86 -1.83
CA GLU A 404 6.95 11.72 -0.70
C GLU A 404 6.59 11.13 0.68
N THR A 405 5.51 10.36 0.75
CA THR A 405 5.05 9.76 2.01
C THR A 405 5.77 8.44 2.27
N LEU A 406 5.98 7.62 1.24
CA LEU A 406 6.73 6.37 1.36
C LEU A 406 8.19 6.63 1.72
N PHE A 407 8.85 7.59 1.06
CA PHE A 407 10.25 7.94 1.30
C PHE A 407 10.56 8.49 2.72
N LYS A 408 9.52 8.80 3.51
CA LYS A 408 9.70 9.10 4.94
C LYS A 408 10.05 7.83 5.73
N TYR A 409 9.41 6.70 5.40
CA TYR A 409 9.50 5.44 6.13
C TYR A 409 10.39 4.39 5.48
N ILE A 410 10.44 4.34 4.14
CA ILE A 410 11.13 3.35 3.32
C ILE A 410 12.18 4.10 2.48
N THR A 411 13.36 3.55 2.21
CA THR A 411 14.34 4.22 1.32
C THR A 411 13.96 4.06 -0.16
N PRO A 412 14.37 4.95 -1.08
CA PRO A 412 13.89 4.91 -2.46
C PRO A 412 14.25 3.63 -3.21
N GLU A 413 15.41 3.03 -2.94
CA GLU A 413 15.87 1.75 -3.49
C GLU A 413 15.10 0.52 -2.98
N GLN A 414 14.39 0.64 -1.85
CA GLN A 414 13.50 -0.39 -1.29
C GLN A 414 12.04 -0.25 -1.78
N VAL A 415 11.65 0.92 -2.34
CA VAL A 415 10.29 1.16 -2.83
C VAL A 415 10.15 0.72 -4.31
N PRO A 416 9.11 -0.06 -4.67
CA PRO A 416 8.84 -0.43 -6.07
C PRO A 416 8.75 0.76 -7.03
N THR A 417 9.22 0.58 -8.27
CA THR A 417 9.16 1.61 -9.34
C THR A 417 7.75 2.15 -9.57
N GLN A 418 6.71 1.31 -9.49
CA GLN A 418 5.30 1.73 -9.62
C GLN A 418 4.82 2.72 -8.52
N TYR A 419 5.54 2.78 -7.40
CA TYR A 419 5.27 3.67 -6.25
C TYR A 419 6.27 4.82 -6.12
N GLY A 420 7.12 5.03 -7.13
CA GLY A 420 8.01 6.18 -7.23
C GLY A 420 9.47 5.92 -6.83
N GLY A 421 9.80 4.73 -6.31
CA GLY A 421 11.18 4.34 -5.96
C GLY A 421 11.99 3.78 -7.13
N LEU A 422 13.12 3.13 -6.82
CA LEU A 422 14.04 2.53 -7.79
C LEU A 422 13.99 0.99 -7.79
N SER A 423 13.30 0.38 -6.81
CA SER A 423 13.26 -1.08 -6.68
C SER A 423 12.47 -1.74 -7.82
N VAL A 424 13.11 -2.63 -8.56
CA VAL A 424 12.47 -3.55 -9.52
C VAL A 424 12.14 -4.87 -8.83
N ASP A 425 11.20 -5.65 -9.39
CA ASP A 425 10.87 -6.97 -8.84
C ASP A 425 12.10 -7.90 -8.96
N PHE A 426 12.35 -8.76 -7.96
CA PHE A 426 13.56 -9.61 -7.87
C PHE A 426 13.80 -10.52 -9.09
N CYS A 427 12.81 -10.73 -9.95
CA CYS A 427 12.91 -11.49 -11.19
C CYS A 427 13.51 -10.69 -12.36
N GLU A 428 13.43 -9.36 -12.33
CA GLU A 428 14.13 -8.48 -13.28
C GLU A 428 15.53 -8.19 -12.73
N CYS A 429 16.48 -9.03 -13.12
CA CYS A 429 17.89 -8.83 -12.80
C CYS A 429 18.38 -7.53 -13.46
N ASN A 430 18.36 -6.41 -12.72
CA ASN A 430 19.24 -5.28 -13.01
C ASN A 430 20.60 -5.59 -12.36
N PRO A 431 21.59 -6.11 -13.11
CA PRO A 431 22.84 -6.62 -12.52
C PRO A 431 23.72 -5.50 -11.96
N GLU A 432 23.38 -4.24 -12.20
CA GLU A 432 24.21 -3.11 -11.82
C GLU A 432 23.92 -2.52 -10.45
N PHE A 433 22.66 -2.48 -9.97
CA PHE A 433 22.34 -1.86 -8.69
C PHE A 433 21.48 -2.76 -7.81
N THR A 434 21.99 -3.02 -6.61
CA THR A 434 21.36 -3.85 -5.57
C THR A 434 20.58 -2.97 -4.59
N VAL A 435 19.92 -3.55 -3.59
CA VAL A 435 19.31 -2.77 -2.49
C VAL A 435 20.34 -2.23 -1.48
N GLU A 436 21.62 -2.58 -1.62
CA GLU A 436 22.72 -2.10 -0.77
C GLU A 436 23.28 -0.75 -1.28
N ASP A 437 23.05 -0.41 -2.56
CA ASP A 437 23.48 0.84 -3.19
C ASP A 437 22.52 2.00 -2.85
N PRO A 438 22.89 2.96 -1.98
CA PRO A 438 21.96 3.93 -1.42
C PRO A 438 21.52 5.00 -2.43
N ALA A 439 20.23 5.32 -2.47
CA ALA A 439 19.69 6.35 -3.35
C ALA A 439 19.64 7.74 -2.70
N THR A 440 19.99 8.76 -3.47
CA THR A 440 19.87 10.19 -3.09
C THR A 440 18.58 10.79 -3.65
N GLU A 441 17.84 11.51 -2.81
CA GLU A 441 16.62 12.24 -3.19
C GLU A 441 16.87 13.75 -3.26
N ILE A 442 16.49 14.41 -4.37
CA ILE A 442 16.56 15.87 -4.55
C ILE A 442 15.19 16.41 -5.00
N THR A 443 14.72 17.48 -4.33
CA THR A 443 13.55 18.24 -4.79
C THR A 443 13.97 19.31 -5.79
N ILE A 444 13.50 19.19 -7.04
CA ILE A 444 13.70 20.17 -8.10
C ILE A 444 12.59 21.23 -8.02
N LYS A 445 12.96 22.51 -8.01
CA LYS A 445 12.00 23.62 -7.91
C LYS A 445 11.24 23.82 -9.24
N PRO A 446 10.04 24.44 -9.23
CA PRO A 446 9.36 24.88 -10.45
C PRO A 446 10.25 25.76 -11.33
N ALA A 447 10.14 25.65 -12.66
CA ALA A 447 10.85 26.49 -13.63
C ALA A 447 12.37 26.63 -13.37
N THR A 448 13.04 25.53 -12.98
CA THR A 448 14.49 25.53 -12.71
C THR A 448 15.18 24.29 -13.29
N LYS A 449 16.47 24.45 -13.59
CA LYS A 449 17.40 23.36 -13.87
C LYS A 449 18.07 22.93 -12.57
N GLN A 450 18.06 21.62 -12.30
CA GLN A 450 18.91 20.98 -11.30
C GLN A 450 20.03 20.27 -12.03
N ILE A 451 21.27 20.49 -11.58
CA ILE A 451 22.44 19.73 -12.02
C ILE A 451 22.91 18.91 -10.83
N VAL A 452 23.21 17.63 -11.06
CA VAL A 452 23.95 16.78 -10.13
C VAL A 452 25.36 16.64 -10.70
N GLU A 453 26.37 17.05 -9.93
CA GLU A 453 27.77 16.89 -10.30
C GLU A 453 28.34 15.65 -9.61
N ILE A 454 28.86 14.70 -10.38
CA ILE A 454 29.59 13.53 -9.89
C ILE A 454 31.05 13.73 -10.27
N LEU A 455 31.91 13.99 -9.27
CA LEU A 455 33.35 14.18 -9.47
C LEU A 455 34.02 12.81 -9.67
N VAL A 456 34.91 12.71 -10.66
CA VAL A 456 35.64 11.48 -10.96
C VAL A 456 37.14 11.73 -10.89
N ASN A 457 37.77 11.12 -9.88
CA ASN A 457 39.15 11.38 -9.46
C ASN A 457 40.14 10.28 -9.89
N GLU A 458 39.67 9.26 -10.61
CA GLU A 458 40.47 8.16 -11.14
C GLU A 458 39.89 7.64 -12.46
N LYS A 459 40.59 6.74 -13.16
CA LYS A 459 40.07 6.12 -14.39
C LYS A 459 39.19 4.93 -14.01
N CYS A 460 37.92 4.97 -14.42
CA CYS A 460 36.93 3.97 -14.01
C CYS A 460 35.74 3.91 -14.97
N THR A 461 34.83 2.97 -14.76
CA THR A 461 33.52 2.98 -15.42
C THR A 461 32.49 3.52 -14.43
N LEU A 462 31.94 4.71 -14.69
CA LEU A 462 30.88 5.28 -13.88
C LEU A 462 29.53 4.82 -14.41
N CYS A 463 28.76 4.09 -13.60
CA CYS A 463 27.37 3.78 -13.87
C CYS A 463 26.45 4.59 -12.97
N TRP A 464 25.28 4.99 -13.47
CA TRP A 464 24.23 5.62 -12.68
C TRP A 464 22.85 5.15 -13.11
N GLU A 465 21.91 5.20 -12.17
CA GLU A 465 20.50 5.12 -12.45
C GLU A 465 19.77 6.31 -11.83
N LEU A 466 18.76 6.82 -12.53
CA LEU A 466 17.98 7.94 -12.03
C LEU A 466 16.55 7.94 -12.54
N ARG A 467 15.70 8.60 -11.78
CA ARG A 467 14.35 8.95 -12.18
C ARG A 467 13.89 10.28 -11.60
N VAL A 468 12.89 10.90 -12.21
CA VAL A 468 12.15 11.98 -11.56
C VAL A 468 10.67 11.62 -11.53
N VAL A 469 10.08 11.66 -10.35
CA VAL A 469 8.71 11.20 -10.10
C VAL A 469 7.70 11.96 -10.97
N GLY A 470 6.98 11.23 -11.83
CA GLY A 470 5.94 11.77 -12.73
C GLY A 470 6.54 12.68 -13.79
N TRP A 471 7.40 12.12 -14.64
CA TRP A 471 8.26 12.86 -15.58
C TRP A 471 7.48 13.83 -16.49
N GLU A 472 7.83 15.11 -16.41
CA GLU A 472 7.44 16.19 -17.34
C GLU A 472 8.60 17.19 -17.39
N VAL A 473 9.80 16.69 -17.71
CA VAL A 473 11.09 17.39 -17.56
C VAL A 473 11.97 17.11 -18.79
N SER A 474 13.04 17.86 -18.98
CA SER A 474 14.11 17.44 -19.90
C SER A 474 15.28 16.88 -19.10
N TYR A 475 15.93 15.83 -19.60
CA TYR A 475 17.10 15.20 -19.00
C TYR A 475 18.25 15.12 -20.02
N SER A 476 19.48 15.41 -19.58
CA SER A 476 20.73 15.14 -20.30
C SER A 476 21.83 14.68 -19.33
N ALA A 477 22.85 14.01 -19.87
CA ALA A 477 24.10 13.71 -19.16
C ALA A 477 25.30 14.12 -20.00
N GLU A 478 26.25 14.82 -19.39
CA GLU A 478 27.45 15.35 -20.03
C GLU A 478 28.67 15.03 -19.16
N TYR A 479 29.80 14.68 -19.78
CA TYR A 479 31.09 14.55 -19.10
C TYR A 479 31.98 15.73 -19.46
N VAL A 480 32.60 16.33 -18.46
CA VAL A 480 33.48 17.50 -18.58
C VAL A 480 34.86 17.14 -18.02
N PRO A 481 35.91 17.08 -18.87
CA PRO A 481 37.30 16.93 -18.43
C PRO A 481 37.76 18.09 -17.53
N ASN A 482 38.64 17.81 -16.58
CA ASN A 482 39.22 18.81 -15.66
C ASN A 482 40.45 19.53 -16.26
N ASP A 483 41.00 19.07 -17.38
CA ASP A 483 42.24 19.58 -17.99
C ASP A 483 42.10 20.98 -18.63
N GLY A 484 40.87 21.46 -18.80
CA GLY A 484 40.55 22.75 -19.41
C GLY A 484 40.77 22.82 -20.92
N GLN A 485 41.12 21.70 -21.57
CA GLN A 485 41.40 21.60 -23.01
C GLN A 485 40.52 20.57 -23.71
N GLY A 486 40.06 19.53 -22.98
CA GLY A 486 39.11 18.54 -23.47
C GLY A 486 37.70 19.11 -23.70
N TYR A 487 37.05 18.61 -24.74
CA TYR A 487 35.67 18.99 -25.08
C TYR A 487 34.66 18.28 -24.17
N THR A 488 33.57 18.97 -23.83
CA THR A 488 32.42 18.34 -23.16
C THR A 488 31.85 17.21 -24.02
N VAL A 489 31.83 16.00 -23.47
CA VAL A 489 31.27 14.81 -24.13
C VAL A 489 29.79 14.69 -23.75
N ILE A 490 28.90 14.77 -24.74
CA ILE A 490 27.47 14.51 -24.53
C ILE A 490 27.28 13.00 -24.38
N VAL A 491 27.01 12.54 -23.17
CA VAL A 491 26.79 11.11 -22.89
C VAL A 491 25.34 10.73 -23.19
N HIS A 492 24.37 11.46 -22.64
CA HIS A 492 22.95 11.36 -23.02
C HIS A 492 22.49 12.71 -23.57
N LYS A 493 22.08 12.73 -24.84
CA LYS A 493 21.48 13.91 -25.49
C LYS A 493 20.19 14.33 -24.77
N THR A 494 19.96 15.64 -24.71
CA THR A 494 18.76 16.22 -24.07
C THR A 494 17.47 15.64 -24.64
N ARG A 495 16.76 14.85 -23.82
CA ARG A 495 15.46 14.26 -24.13
C ARG A 495 14.39 14.84 -23.21
N LYS A 496 13.21 15.12 -23.76
CA LYS A 496 12.00 15.38 -22.95
C LYS A 496 11.46 14.05 -22.44
N MET A 497 11.36 13.92 -21.13
CA MET A 497 10.83 12.74 -20.45
C MET A 497 9.36 12.96 -20.09
N LEU A 498 8.51 12.04 -20.52
CA LEU A 498 7.06 12.01 -20.33
C LEU A 498 6.64 11.06 -19.20
N PRO A 499 5.39 11.15 -18.68
CA PRO A 499 4.93 10.24 -17.62
C PRO A 499 4.77 8.77 -18.07
N THR A 500 4.81 8.54 -19.39
CA THR A 500 4.68 7.24 -20.06
C THR A 500 6.01 6.68 -20.56
N ASP A 501 7.11 7.44 -20.45
CA ASP A 501 8.44 6.90 -20.71
C ASP A 501 8.84 5.91 -19.59
N GLU A 502 9.93 5.17 -19.82
CA GLU A 502 10.51 4.25 -18.84
C GLU A 502 10.61 4.90 -17.45
N PRO A 503 10.32 4.18 -16.35
CA PRO A 503 10.22 4.80 -15.03
C PRO A 503 11.57 5.23 -14.45
N VAL A 504 12.67 4.66 -14.95
CA VAL A 504 14.08 4.84 -14.53
C VAL A 504 14.93 4.86 -15.79
N VAL A 505 15.96 5.71 -15.84
CA VAL A 505 16.99 5.71 -16.89
C VAL A 505 18.30 5.22 -16.29
N LEU A 506 18.88 4.23 -16.95
CA LEU A 506 20.25 3.75 -16.73
C LEU A 506 21.22 4.52 -17.63
N GLY A 507 22.44 4.76 -17.16
CA GLY A 507 23.52 5.34 -17.94
C GLY A 507 24.88 4.87 -17.45
N SER A 508 25.84 4.76 -18.38
CA SER A 508 27.20 4.31 -18.10
C SER A 508 28.19 5.12 -18.93
N PHE A 509 29.37 5.40 -18.37
CA PHE A 509 30.43 6.12 -19.07
C PHE A 509 31.82 5.67 -18.61
N ASN A 510 32.70 5.38 -19.57
CA ASN A 510 34.09 5.04 -19.33
C ASN A 510 34.93 6.31 -19.20
N VAL A 511 35.42 6.60 -18.00
CA VAL A 511 36.19 7.80 -17.68
C VAL A 511 37.67 7.53 -17.90
N THR A 512 38.23 8.08 -18.98
CA THR A 512 39.64 7.91 -19.36
C THR A 512 40.58 8.94 -18.73
N GLU A 513 40.03 10.05 -18.23
CA GLU A 513 40.71 11.25 -17.76
C GLU A 513 39.97 11.83 -16.55
N LEU A 514 40.63 12.67 -15.73
CA LEU A 514 39.96 13.26 -14.56
C LEU A 514 38.93 14.30 -14.99
N GLY A 515 37.76 14.30 -14.37
CA GLY A 515 36.65 15.14 -14.81
C GLY A 515 35.44 15.07 -13.89
N LYS A 516 34.28 15.47 -14.41
CA LYS A 516 32.99 15.31 -13.75
C LYS A 516 31.88 14.94 -14.71
N ILE A 517 30.91 14.15 -14.23
CA ILE A 517 29.64 13.92 -14.94
C ILE A 517 28.59 14.88 -14.39
N LEU A 518 27.87 15.53 -15.30
CA LEU A 518 26.80 16.48 -15.06
C LEU A 518 25.47 15.86 -15.49
N LEU A 519 24.67 15.42 -14.52
CA LEU A 519 23.31 14.94 -14.77
C LEU A 519 22.36 16.13 -14.65
N THR A 520 21.87 16.64 -15.78
CA THR A 520 21.04 17.85 -15.83
C THR A 520 19.57 17.50 -16.00
N VAL A 521 18.73 18.02 -15.11
CA VAL A 521 17.27 17.91 -15.19
C VAL A 521 16.65 19.31 -15.24
N ASP A 522 16.00 19.63 -16.34
CA ASP A 522 15.25 20.87 -16.54
C ASP A 522 13.77 20.66 -16.24
N ASN A 523 13.24 21.32 -15.21
CA ASN A 523 11.82 21.29 -14.86
C ASN A 523 11.10 22.55 -15.37
N PRO A 524 10.46 22.52 -16.55
CA PRO A 524 9.70 23.66 -17.08
C PRO A 524 8.34 23.83 -16.38
N THR A 525 7.93 22.91 -15.49
CA THR A 525 6.59 22.95 -14.89
C THR A 525 6.50 23.90 -13.70
N THR A 526 5.27 24.34 -13.40
CA THR A 526 4.95 25.15 -12.21
C THR A 526 4.93 24.34 -10.91
N LYS A 527 5.20 23.03 -10.95
CA LYS A 527 5.18 22.13 -9.79
C LYS A 527 6.61 21.71 -9.43
N LYS A 528 6.88 21.51 -8.13
CA LYS A 528 8.12 20.85 -7.71
C LYS A 528 8.14 19.41 -8.23
N LYS A 529 9.30 18.95 -8.68
CA LYS A 529 9.56 17.56 -9.10
C LYS A 529 10.55 16.92 -8.11
N ARG A 530 10.67 15.59 -8.13
CA ARG A 530 11.51 14.84 -7.17
C ARG A 530 12.42 13.88 -7.92
N LEU A 531 13.69 14.21 -8.00
CA LEU A 531 14.76 13.39 -8.57
C LEU A 531 15.18 12.37 -7.51
N VAL A 532 15.32 11.12 -7.92
CA VAL A 532 15.93 10.04 -7.16
C VAL A 532 17.02 9.47 -8.05
N TYR A 533 18.24 9.37 -7.55
CA TYR A 533 19.36 8.82 -8.31
C TYR A 533 20.37 8.11 -7.41
N ARG A 534 21.15 7.22 -8.01
CA ARG A 534 22.37 6.66 -7.43
C ARG A 534 23.39 6.40 -8.52
N PHE A 535 24.65 6.32 -8.13
CA PHE A 535 25.75 6.01 -9.02
C PHE A 535 26.74 5.12 -8.29
N LYS A 536 27.52 4.39 -9.07
CA LYS A 536 28.61 3.55 -8.59
C LYS A 536 29.81 3.68 -9.51
N VAL A 537 30.98 3.46 -8.96
CA VAL A 537 32.24 3.32 -9.69
C VAL A 537 32.52 1.83 -9.84
N LEU A 538 32.73 1.38 -11.07
CA LEU A 538 33.12 0.02 -11.47
C LEU A 538 34.59 -0.02 -11.92
#